data_AF-M5TUW0-F1
#
_entry.id   AF-M5TUW0-F1
#
_cell.length_a   1.000
_cell.length_b   1.000
_cell.length_c   1.000
_cell.angle_alpha   90.00
_cell.angle_beta   90.00
_cell.angle_gamma   90.00
#
_symmetry.space_group_name_H-M   'P 1'
#
loop_
_entity.id
_entity.type
_entity.pdbx_description
1 polymer ?
#
loop_
_entity_poly.entity_id
_entity_poly.type
_entity_poly.pdbx_seq_one_letter_code
_entity_poly.pdbx_strand_id
1 'polypeptide(L)'
;MMIAIMVGGAVFALSSIYVRRTRLEETTRFWGSETITAIQLGDHVMLLPQEGAEFDAVELTAFPGLGHLRRALLDERHYQWSSEEQAGVADYCGEVEDALCVRLEFSDPTLKRFDTARVDIELNSGMVGPSDQSRRVKVNDRVQPALKHQIGLLMRVKQKRYDRRD
;
A
#
# COMPACT_ATOMS: atom_id res chain seq x y z
N MET A 1 19.90 17.37 -40.80
CA MET A 1 18.63 16.80 -40.29
C MET A 1 18.83 15.58 -39.39
N MET A 2 19.74 14.64 -39.69
CA MET A 2 20.01 13.46 -38.82
C MET A 2 20.58 13.79 -37.43
N ILE A 3 21.40 14.83 -37.28
CA ILE A 3 22.04 15.20 -36.00
C ILE A 3 20.99 15.65 -34.96
N ALA A 4 19.95 16.37 -35.38
CA ALA A 4 18.90 16.85 -34.48
C ALA A 4 18.03 15.70 -33.92
N ILE A 5 17.80 14.64 -34.72
CA ILE A 5 17.00 13.47 -34.31
C ILE A 5 17.79 12.60 -33.33
N MET A 6 19.10 12.42 -33.54
CA MET A 6 19.95 11.66 -32.61
C MET A 6 20.09 12.34 -31.25
N VAL A 7 20.31 13.66 -31.23
CA VAL A 7 20.44 14.41 -29.97
C VAL A 7 19.11 14.45 -29.21
N GLY A 8 17.99 14.66 -29.91
CA GLY A 8 16.67 14.58 -29.30
C GLY A 8 16.37 13.20 -28.70
N GLY A 9 16.62 12.12 -29.45
CA GLY A 9 16.41 10.75 -28.99
C GLY A 9 17.24 10.37 -27.76
N ALA A 10 18.50 10.80 -27.71
CA ALA A 10 19.37 10.56 -26.55
C ALA A 10 18.90 11.29 -25.29
N VAL A 11 18.45 12.54 -25.42
CA VAL A 11 17.90 13.32 -24.29
C VAL A 11 16.58 12.71 -23.78
N PHE A 12 15.71 12.25 -24.68
CA PHE A 12 14.48 11.55 -24.30
C PHE A 12 14.75 10.20 -23.60
N ALA A 13 15.76 9.45 -24.04
CA ALA A 13 16.14 8.20 -23.39
C ALA A 13 16.73 8.44 -21.99
N LEU A 14 17.65 9.40 -21.86
CA LEU A 14 18.27 9.73 -20.57
C LEU A 14 17.24 10.27 -19.56
N SER A 15 16.35 11.17 -19.98
CA SER A 15 15.26 11.65 -19.15
C SER A 15 14.27 10.54 -18.79
N SER A 16 13.92 9.65 -19.72
CA SER A 16 13.06 8.50 -19.42
C SER A 16 13.70 7.52 -18.45
N ILE A 17 15.03 7.32 -18.49
CA ILE A 17 15.74 6.44 -17.56
C ILE A 17 15.82 7.08 -16.19
N TYR A 18 16.16 8.37 -16.12
CA TYR A 18 16.21 9.12 -14.87
C TYR A 18 14.85 9.12 -14.16
N VAL A 19 13.78 9.44 -14.89
CA VAL A 19 12.40 9.39 -14.38
C VAL A 19 11.98 7.97 -13.96
N ARG A 20 12.53 6.91 -14.55
CA ARG A 20 12.27 5.52 -14.12
C ARG A 20 13.07 5.11 -12.89
N ARG A 21 14.25 5.71 -12.69
CA ARG A 21 15.13 5.38 -11.57
C ARG A 21 14.68 6.07 -10.29
N THR A 22 14.32 7.35 -10.38
CA THR A 22 13.68 8.09 -9.28
C THR A 22 12.40 7.38 -8.81
N ARG A 23 11.65 6.79 -9.76
CA ARG A 23 10.40 6.03 -9.55
C ARG A 23 10.47 4.78 -8.66
N LEU A 24 11.65 4.35 -8.23
CA LEU A 24 11.79 3.25 -7.28
C LEU A 24 12.52 3.69 -6.01
N GLU A 25 13.06 4.90 -5.98
CA GLU A 25 13.88 5.40 -4.89
C GLU A 25 13.01 5.79 -3.70
N GLU A 26 11.89 6.47 -3.91
CA GLU A 26 11.03 6.95 -2.82
C GLU A 26 10.29 5.79 -2.15
N THR A 27 9.69 4.89 -2.94
CA THR A 27 9.03 3.69 -2.39
C THR A 27 10.02 2.84 -1.57
N THR A 28 11.26 2.68 -2.06
CA THR A 28 12.29 1.91 -1.34
C THR A 28 12.78 2.63 -0.08
N ARG A 29 12.93 3.96 -0.12
CA ARG A 29 13.28 4.78 1.04
C ARG A 29 12.19 4.75 2.11
N PHE A 30 10.93 4.78 1.68
CA PHE A 30 9.77 4.84 2.56
C PHE A 30 9.50 3.49 3.23
N TRP A 31 9.36 2.41 2.46
CA TRP A 31 9.02 1.09 2.98
C TRP A 31 10.24 0.28 3.45
N GLY A 32 11.41 0.49 2.87
CA GLY A 32 12.55 -0.39 3.08
C GLY A 32 12.44 -1.70 2.28
N SER A 33 13.60 -2.35 2.07
CA SER A 33 13.68 -3.57 1.24
C SER A 33 12.93 -4.76 1.84
N GLU A 34 12.90 -4.89 3.17
CA GLU A 34 12.24 -6.01 3.85
C GLU A 34 10.72 -5.93 3.70
N THR A 35 10.12 -4.76 3.95
CA THR A 35 8.68 -4.55 3.76
C THR A 35 8.27 -4.71 2.31
N ILE A 36 9.05 -4.20 1.35
CA ILE A 36 8.78 -4.42 -0.08
C ILE A 36 8.80 -5.91 -0.40
N THR A 37 9.81 -6.63 0.08
CA THR A 37 9.93 -8.08 -0.14
C THR A 37 8.73 -8.82 0.43
N ALA A 38 8.31 -8.49 1.65
CA ALA A 38 7.15 -9.09 2.29
C ALA A 38 5.84 -8.80 1.53
N ILE A 39 5.63 -7.56 1.06
CA ILE A 39 4.45 -7.21 0.24
C ILE A 39 4.46 -8.02 -1.06
N GLN A 40 5.61 -8.18 -1.70
CA GLN A 40 5.75 -8.90 -2.97
C GLN A 40 5.59 -10.42 -2.83
N LEU A 41 6.21 -11.02 -1.81
CA LEU A 41 6.38 -12.47 -1.67
C LEU A 41 5.47 -13.11 -0.60
N GLY A 42 4.78 -12.30 0.21
CA GLY A 42 3.74 -12.67 1.17
C GLY A 42 2.80 -13.72 0.60
N ASP A 43 2.94 -14.97 1.05
CA ASP A 43 2.03 -16.05 0.70
C ASP A 43 0.84 -16.13 1.64
N HIS A 44 0.91 -15.45 2.80
CA HIS A 44 -0.20 -15.28 3.73
C HIS A 44 -0.47 -13.80 3.95
N VAL A 45 -1.71 -13.37 3.73
CA VAL A 45 -2.11 -11.95 3.86
C VAL A 45 -3.35 -11.85 4.74
N MET A 46 -3.28 -11.02 5.77
CA MET A 46 -4.40 -10.73 6.67
C MET A 46 -4.81 -9.26 6.57
N LEU A 47 -6.11 -9.00 6.64
CA LEU A 47 -6.68 -7.68 6.89
C LEU A 47 -7.24 -7.68 8.31
N LEU A 48 -6.73 -6.77 9.13
CA LEU A 48 -7.05 -6.65 10.55
C LEU A 48 -7.78 -5.31 10.79
N PRO A 49 -8.84 -5.28 11.61
CA PRO A 49 -9.46 -4.04 12.04
C PRO A 49 -8.47 -3.21 12.87
N GLN A 50 -8.58 -1.89 12.79
CA GLN A 50 -7.95 -0.93 13.70
C GLN A 50 -9.03 0.09 14.13
N GLU A 51 -8.61 1.25 14.64
CA GLU A 51 -9.49 2.32 15.08
C GLU A 51 -10.55 2.70 14.03
N GLY A 52 -11.81 2.81 14.48
CA GLY A 52 -12.96 3.13 13.64
C GLY A 52 -13.45 2.01 12.70
N ALA A 53 -12.80 0.84 12.67
CA ALA A 53 -13.20 -0.27 11.81
C ALA A 53 -13.80 -1.46 12.59
N GLU A 54 -15.09 -1.75 12.34
CA GLU A 54 -15.81 -2.85 12.98
C GLU A 54 -15.97 -4.05 12.04
N PHE A 55 -15.01 -4.98 12.06
CA PHE A 55 -15.09 -6.26 11.33
C PHE A 55 -14.12 -7.30 11.91
N ASP A 56 -14.38 -8.58 11.68
CA ASP A 56 -13.47 -9.65 12.07
C ASP A 56 -12.23 -9.71 11.15
N ALA A 57 -11.08 -10.12 11.69
CA ALA A 57 -9.89 -10.39 10.90
C ALA A 57 -10.21 -11.28 9.66
N VAL A 58 -9.81 -10.80 8.49
CA VAL A 58 -10.08 -11.44 7.19
C VAL A 58 -8.78 -11.98 6.62
N GLU A 59 -8.76 -13.29 6.37
CA GLU A 59 -7.67 -13.91 5.61
C GLU A 59 -7.88 -13.67 4.11
N LEU A 60 -6.86 -13.09 3.48
CA LEU A 60 -6.88 -12.66 2.08
C LEU A 60 -6.01 -13.53 1.16
N THR A 61 -5.26 -14.50 1.71
CA THR A 61 -4.28 -15.35 1.01
C THR A 61 -4.73 -15.84 -0.37
N ALA A 62 -5.97 -16.32 -0.49
CA ALA A 62 -6.54 -16.84 -1.75
C ALA A 62 -7.46 -15.85 -2.48
N PHE A 63 -7.49 -14.58 -2.06
CA PHE A 63 -8.44 -13.60 -2.58
C PHE A 63 -8.03 -13.10 -3.98
N PRO A 64 -8.93 -13.14 -4.98
CA PRO A 64 -8.66 -12.60 -6.30
C PRO A 64 -8.49 -11.08 -6.23
N GLY A 65 -7.35 -10.57 -6.68
CA GLY A 65 -7.07 -9.12 -6.70
C GLY A 65 -6.00 -8.65 -5.70
N LEU A 66 -5.38 -9.55 -4.94
CA LEU A 66 -4.19 -9.20 -4.13
C LEU A 66 -3.04 -8.61 -4.98
N GLY A 67 -2.92 -8.99 -6.25
CA GLY A 67 -1.95 -8.37 -7.16
C GLY A 67 -2.19 -6.87 -7.35
N HIS A 68 -3.44 -6.42 -7.40
CA HIS A 68 -3.78 -5.00 -7.46
C HIS A 68 -3.47 -4.28 -6.16
N LEU A 69 -3.72 -4.93 -5.01
CA LEU A 69 -3.39 -4.37 -3.70
C LEU A 69 -1.89 -4.18 -3.53
N ARG A 70 -1.10 -5.21 -3.85
CA ARG A 70 0.37 -5.13 -3.83
C ARG A 70 0.87 -4.01 -4.73
N ARG A 71 0.32 -3.90 -5.94
CA ARG A 71 0.66 -2.79 -6.85
C ARG A 71 0.26 -1.44 -6.27
N ALA A 72 -0.91 -1.34 -5.62
CA ALA A 72 -1.37 -0.10 -5.00
C ALA A 72 -0.35 0.42 -3.98
N LEU A 73 0.26 -0.48 -3.20
CA LEU A 73 1.25 -0.20 -2.16
C LEU A 73 2.69 -0.01 -2.66
N LEU A 74 3.02 -0.42 -3.88
CA LEU A 74 4.42 -0.42 -4.36
C LEU A 74 4.67 0.53 -5.52
N ASP A 75 3.64 0.95 -6.26
CA ASP A 75 3.80 1.87 -7.37
C ASP A 75 4.02 3.29 -6.84
N GLU A 76 5.24 3.81 -6.96
CA GLU A 76 5.64 5.11 -6.42
C GLU A 76 4.73 6.26 -6.86
N ARG A 77 4.14 6.17 -8.05
CA ARG A 77 3.25 7.19 -8.60
C ARG A 77 1.92 7.30 -7.87
N HIS A 78 1.60 6.33 -7.00
CA HIS A 78 0.36 6.32 -6.23
C HIS A 78 0.42 7.22 -5.01
N TYR A 79 1.58 7.76 -4.67
CA TYR A 79 1.80 8.54 -3.47
C TYR A 79 1.97 10.03 -3.77
N GLN A 80 1.57 10.86 -2.80
CA GLN A 80 1.87 12.29 -2.76
C GLN A 80 3.09 12.48 -1.84
N TRP A 81 4.30 12.21 -2.35
CA TRP A 81 5.53 12.22 -1.53
C TRP A 81 5.80 13.53 -0.77
N SER A 82 5.30 14.66 -1.27
CA SER A 82 5.38 15.94 -0.56
C SER A 82 4.56 16.00 0.72
N SER A 83 3.68 15.02 0.98
CA SER A 83 2.88 14.90 2.19
C SER A 83 3.49 13.90 3.20
N GLU A 84 4.73 13.46 3.01
CA GLU A 84 5.37 12.56 3.96
C GLU A 84 5.61 13.27 5.29
N GLU A 85 5.23 12.60 6.37
CA GLU A 85 5.39 13.07 7.74
C GLU A 85 6.07 11.99 8.59
N GLN A 86 6.90 12.41 9.55
CA GLN A 86 7.51 11.52 10.55
C GLN A 86 6.53 11.29 11.72
N ALA A 87 5.37 10.72 11.41
CA ALA A 87 4.33 10.36 12.35
C ALA A 87 3.60 9.09 11.88
N GLY A 88 3.00 8.36 12.80
CA GLY A 88 2.29 7.13 12.51
C GLY A 88 0.93 7.36 11.85
N VAL A 89 0.42 6.34 11.17
CA VAL A 89 -0.99 6.33 10.74
C VAL A 89 -1.89 6.26 11.97
N ALA A 90 -1.48 5.56 13.04
CA ALA A 90 -2.24 5.50 14.29
C ALA A 90 -2.47 6.90 14.90
N ASP A 91 -1.45 7.77 14.85
CA ASP A 91 -1.58 9.15 15.34
C ASP A 91 -2.65 9.91 14.55
N TYR A 92 -2.70 9.71 13.22
CA TYR A 92 -3.73 10.31 12.37
C TYR A 92 -5.13 9.80 12.72
N CYS A 93 -5.26 8.49 12.96
CA CYS A 93 -6.53 7.85 13.32
C CYS A 93 -7.10 8.40 14.62
N GLY A 94 -6.25 8.65 15.62
CA GLY A 94 -6.67 9.21 16.91
C GLY A 94 -7.00 10.72 16.87
N GLU A 95 -6.51 11.45 15.87
CA GLU A 95 -6.76 12.89 15.70
C GLU A 95 -8.04 13.19 14.91
N VAL A 96 -8.45 12.29 14.03
CA VAL A 96 -9.56 12.52 13.08
C VAL A 96 -10.81 11.77 13.52
N GLU A 97 -11.87 12.54 13.80
CA GLU A 97 -13.19 11.98 14.04
C GLU A 97 -13.66 11.21 12.79
N ASP A 98 -14.21 10.00 13.00
CA ASP A 98 -14.62 9.06 11.95
C ASP A 98 -13.50 8.52 11.04
N ALA A 99 -12.23 8.53 11.49
CA ALA A 99 -11.16 7.82 10.78
C ALA A 99 -11.49 6.34 10.62
N LEU A 100 -11.25 5.77 9.42
CA LEU A 100 -11.47 4.34 9.17
C LEU A 100 -10.13 3.66 8.93
N CYS A 101 -9.57 3.08 9.98
CA CYS A 101 -8.22 2.53 9.96
C CYS A 101 -8.22 1.01 9.91
N VAL A 102 -7.29 0.46 9.11
CA VAL A 102 -7.08 -0.98 8.96
C VAL A 102 -5.60 -1.29 8.91
N ARG A 103 -5.25 -2.56 9.15
CA ARG A 103 -3.89 -3.08 9.01
C ARG A 103 -3.86 -4.24 8.03
N LEU A 104 -2.91 -4.20 7.12
CA LEU A 104 -2.52 -5.35 6.30
C LEU A 104 -1.29 -6.01 6.92
N GLU A 105 -1.34 -7.31 7.09
CA GLU A 105 -0.20 -8.13 7.51
C GLU A 105 0.20 -9.07 6.40
N PHE A 106 1.49 -9.06 6.03
CA PHE A 106 2.10 -9.92 5.03
C PHE A 106 3.10 -10.84 5.71
N SER A 107 2.88 -12.15 5.64
CA SER A 107 3.77 -13.16 6.22
C SER A 107 4.05 -14.29 5.23
N ASP A 108 5.09 -15.06 5.54
CA ASP A 108 5.50 -16.26 4.80
C ASP A 108 5.72 -17.42 5.76
N PRO A 109 4.66 -17.93 6.41
CA PRO A 109 4.76 -19.04 7.35
C PRO A 109 5.35 -20.31 6.72
N THR A 110 5.20 -20.48 5.40
CA THR A 110 5.64 -21.66 4.66
C THR A 110 7.15 -21.67 4.46
N LEU A 111 7.71 -20.63 3.83
CA LEU A 111 9.12 -20.60 3.40
C LEU A 111 10.00 -19.69 4.28
N LYS A 112 9.40 -18.83 5.11
CA LYS A 112 10.07 -17.93 6.06
C LYS A 112 11.19 -17.10 5.43
N ARG A 113 10.96 -16.58 4.22
CA ARG A 113 11.97 -15.84 3.46
C ARG A 113 12.21 -14.42 3.97
N PHE A 114 11.28 -13.87 4.76
CA PHE A 114 11.32 -12.52 5.29
C PHE A 114 10.51 -12.42 6.59
N ASP A 115 10.74 -11.37 7.36
CA ASP A 115 9.97 -11.05 8.56
C ASP A 115 8.59 -10.47 8.22
N THR A 116 7.63 -10.69 9.12
CA THR A 116 6.25 -10.24 8.90
C THR A 116 6.19 -8.73 8.77
N ALA A 117 5.71 -8.24 7.62
CA ALA A 117 5.51 -6.82 7.41
C ALA A 117 4.07 -6.43 7.68
N ARG A 118 3.89 -5.26 8.30
CA ARG A 118 2.59 -4.71 8.65
C ARG A 118 2.49 -3.29 8.13
N VAL A 119 1.38 -3.03 7.44
CA VAL A 119 1.08 -1.77 6.79
C VAL A 119 -0.24 -1.25 7.34
N ASP A 120 -0.20 -0.03 7.88
CA ASP A 120 -1.37 0.65 8.42
C ASP A 120 -1.93 1.60 7.36
N ILE A 121 -3.26 1.65 7.28
CA ILE A 121 -3.97 2.40 6.24
C ILE A 121 -5.19 3.08 6.86
N GLU A 122 -5.30 4.38 6.67
CA GLU A 122 -6.55 5.12 6.89
C GLU A 122 -7.26 5.32 5.54
N LEU A 123 -8.50 4.87 5.44
CA LEU A 123 -9.19 4.71 4.17
C LEU A 123 -9.86 5.99 3.65
N ASN A 124 -10.30 6.90 4.51
CA ASN A 124 -11.07 8.09 4.11
C ASN A 124 -10.21 9.15 3.45
N SER A 125 -9.03 9.44 4.01
CA SER A 125 -8.04 10.38 3.50
C SER A 125 -6.97 9.69 2.66
N GLY A 126 -6.77 8.38 2.83
CA GLY A 126 -5.78 7.61 2.10
C GLY A 126 -4.37 7.69 2.70
N MET A 127 -4.24 7.86 4.01
CA MET A 127 -2.95 7.80 4.69
C MET A 127 -2.46 6.34 4.78
N VAL A 128 -1.17 6.16 4.56
CA VAL A 128 -0.51 4.84 4.56
C VAL A 128 0.88 4.93 5.17
N GLY A 129 1.27 3.89 5.90
CA GLY A 129 2.57 3.85 6.54
C GLY A 129 2.91 2.49 7.16
N PRO A 130 4.19 2.27 7.52
CA PRO A 130 4.60 1.10 8.28
C PRO A 130 3.95 1.10 9.66
N SER A 131 3.64 -0.10 10.19
CA SER A 131 3.03 -0.22 11.51
C SER A 131 3.97 0.11 12.68
N ASP A 132 5.26 0.33 12.41
CA ASP A 132 6.23 0.84 13.39
C ASP A 132 5.99 2.32 13.73
N GLN A 133 5.01 2.95 13.07
CA GLN A 133 4.60 4.34 13.26
C GLN A 133 5.71 5.36 12.93
N SER A 134 6.76 4.94 12.21
CA SER A 134 7.91 5.80 11.92
C SER A 134 7.59 6.94 10.95
N ARG A 135 6.61 6.74 10.07
CA ARG A 135 6.24 7.68 9.02
C ARG A 135 4.88 7.37 8.41
N ARG A 136 4.30 8.36 7.73
CA ARG A 136 3.09 8.24 6.93
C ARG A 136 3.18 9.08 5.67
N VAL A 137 2.47 8.67 4.64
CA VAL A 137 2.32 9.42 3.38
C VAL A 137 0.91 9.25 2.86
N LYS A 138 0.40 10.23 2.12
CA LYS A 138 -0.92 10.17 1.51
C LYS A 138 -0.84 9.51 0.14
N VAL A 139 -1.77 8.62 -0.18
CA VAL A 139 -1.98 8.22 -1.59
C VAL A 139 -2.66 9.35 -2.36
N ASN A 140 -2.43 9.42 -3.65
CA ASN A 140 -3.00 10.49 -4.48
C ASN A 140 -4.51 10.32 -4.69
N ASP A 141 -5.15 11.42 -5.09
CA ASP A 141 -6.61 11.51 -5.27
C ASP A 141 -7.16 10.52 -6.32
N ARG A 142 -6.31 10.02 -7.22
CA ARG A 142 -6.68 9.00 -8.20
C ARG A 142 -6.75 7.60 -7.59
N VAL A 143 -5.86 7.29 -6.64
CA VAL A 143 -5.71 5.95 -6.06
C VAL A 143 -6.54 5.81 -4.80
N GLN A 144 -6.71 6.88 -4.03
CA GLN A 144 -7.45 6.86 -2.76
C GLN A 144 -8.84 6.21 -2.90
N PRO A 145 -9.69 6.58 -3.87
CA PRO A 145 -11.03 5.99 -3.97
C PRO A 145 -10.99 4.51 -4.32
N ALA A 146 -10.04 4.12 -5.17
CA ALA A 146 -9.87 2.73 -5.60
C ALA A 146 -9.37 1.85 -4.45
N LEU A 147 -8.42 2.34 -3.66
CA LEU A 147 -7.89 1.66 -2.47
C LEU A 147 -9.00 1.49 -1.41
N LYS A 148 -9.72 2.56 -1.09
CA LYS A 148 -10.87 2.53 -0.17
C LYS A 148 -11.92 1.52 -0.63
N HIS A 149 -12.29 1.56 -1.90
CA HIS A 149 -13.27 0.62 -2.45
C HIS A 149 -12.79 -0.83 -2.39
N GLN A 150 -11.54 -1.08 -2.79
CA GLN A 150 -10.97 -2.43 -2.77
C GLN A 150 -10.94 -3.00 -1.35
N ILE A 151 -10.40 -2.27 -0.38
CA ILE A 151 -10.36 -2.73 1.02
C ILE A 151 -11.78 -2.87 1.59
N GLY A 152 -12.68 -1.94 1.29
CA GLY A 152 -14.08 -2.03 1.70
C GLY A 152 -14.83 -3.24 1.10
N LEU A 153 -14.42 -3.75 -0.06
CA LEU A 153 -14.92 -5.04 -0.55
C LEU A 153 -14.36 -6.20 0.28
N LEU A 154 -13.07 -6.19 0.62
CA LEU A 154 -12.43 -7.23 1.42
C LEU A 154 -13.05 -7.36 2.81
N MET A 155 -13.35 -6.23 3.46
CA MET A 155 -14.03 -6.18 4.76
C MET A 155 -15.41 -6.89 4.72
N ARG A 156 -16.15 -6.76 3.60
CA ARG A 156 -17.51 -7.30 3.44
C ARG A 156 -17.55 -8.78 3.04
N VAL A 157 -16.46 -9.33 2.51
CA VAL A 157 -16.42 -10.71 1.97
C VAL A 157 -16.66 -11.75 3.07
N LYS A 158 -16.21 -11.51 4.30
CA LYS A 158 -16.44 -12.45 5.41
C LYS A 158 -17.83 -12.35 6.03
N GLN A 159 -18.42 -11.15 6.11
CA GLN A 159 -19.81 -10.96 6.60
C GLN A 159 -20.79 -11.84 5.81
N LYS A 160 -20.71 -11.85 4.47
CA LYS A 160 -21.58 -12.69 3.62
C LYS A 160 -21.36 -14.21 3.75
N ARG A 161 -20.21 -14.67 4.21
CA ARG A 161 -19.94 -16.11 4.41
C ARG A 161 -20.42 -16.58 5.77
N TYR A 162 -20.51 -15.67 6.74
CA TYR A 162 -21.04 -15.93 8.08
C TYR A 162 -22.58 -15.94 8.08
N ASP A 163 -23.22 -14.92 7.48
CA ASP A 163 -24.70 -14.84 7.34
C ASP A 163 -25.36 -16.00 6.58
N ARG A 164 -24.57 -16.82 5.88
CA ARG A 164 -25.06 -17.97 5.11
C ARG A 164 -24.94 -19.31 5.86
N ARG A 165 -24.45 -19.29 7.09
CA ARG A 165 -24.29 -20.48 7.95
C ARG A 165 -25.31 -20.54 9.09
N ASP A 166 -26.17 -19.54 9.22
CA ASP A 166 -27.40 -19.54 10.03
C ASP A 166 -28.64 -19.64 9.12
#